data_AF-A0A016UDI5-F1
#
_entry.id   AF-A0A016UDI5-F1
#
_cell.length_a   1.000
_cell.length_b   1.000
_cell.length_c   1.000
_cell.angle_alpha   90.00
_cell.angle_beta   90.00
_cell.angle_gamma   90.00
#
_symmetry.space_group_name_H-M   'P 1'
#
loop_
_entity.id
_entity.type
_entity.pdbx_description
1 polymer ?
#
loop_
_entity_poly.entity_id
_entity_poly.type
_entity_poly.pdbx_seq_one_letter_code
_entity_poly.pdbx_strand_id
1 'polypeptide(L)'
;MLTFAILALCLGWASAEFNCSDTLPMSIRMQIVQYHNERRDELLKGQVNGADGKLKPAKYMNKLTWSCKLEAVAVSRCKNGFINTNFLYETGAASGIVQG
;
A
#
# COMPACT_ATOMS: atom_id res chain seq x y z
N MET A 1 -36.45 -32.59 6.74
CA MET A 1 -35.85 -31.97 5.54
C MET A 1 -35.78 -30.44 5.68
N LEU A 2 -35.32 -29.92 6.83
CA LEU A 2 -35.21 -28.48 7.08
C LEU A 2 -33.84 -28.07 7.70
N THR A 3 -32.95 -29.03 7.88
CA THR A 3 -31.63 -28.85 8.53
C THR A 3 -30.49 -28.66 7.55
N PHE A 4 -30.67 -28.96 6.26
CA PHE A 4 -29.64 -28.79 5.23
C PHE A 4 -29.60 -27.39 4.60
N ALA A 5 -30.61 -26.54 4.85
CA ALA A 5 -30.72 -25.22 4.23
C ALA A 5 -29.91 -24.11 4.96
N ILE A 6 -29.39 -24.39 6.16
CA ILE A 6 -28.72 -23.36 6.99
C ILE A 6 -27.21 -23.29 6.70
N LEU A 7 -26.62 -24.30 6.06
CA LEU A 7 -25.17 -24.32 5.78
C LEU A 7 -24.73 -23.48 4.57
N ALA A 8 -25.66 -22.87 3.83
CA ALA A 8 -25.37 -22.16 2.58
C ALA A 8 -25.31 -20.62 2.70
N LEU A 9 -25.30 -20.05 3.91
CA LEU A 9 -25.51 -18.61 4.13
C LEU A 9 -24.33 -17.83 4.77
N CYS A 10 -23.13 -18.41 4.88
CA CYS A 10 -21.98 -17.70 5.49
C CYS A 10 -20.63 -17.83 4.75
N LEU A 11 -20.62 -18.04 3.43
CA LEU A 11 -19.37 -17.94 2.63
C LEU A 11 -19.30 -16.69 1.75
N GLY A 12 -20.13 -15.68 2.07
CA GLY A 12 -20.32 -14.52 1.23
C GLY A 12 -19.81 -13.21 1.80
N TRP A 13 -18.85 -13.16 2.73
CA TRP A 13 -18.37 -11.88 3.29
C TRP A 13 -16.85 -11.72 3.13
N ALA A 14 -16.51 -10.71 2.32
CA ALA A 14 -15.20 -10.10 2.08
C ALA A 14 -14.19 -10.89 1.23
N SER A 15 -14.51 -11.13 -0.05
CA SER A 15 -13.50 -10.72 -1.04
C SER A 15 -13.41 -9.21 -0.91
N ALA A 16 -12.31 -8.69 -0.34
CA ALA A 16 -11.94 -7.30 -0.58
C ALA A 16 -11.62 -7.24 -2.08
N GLU A 17 -12.66 -7.10 -2.90
CA GLU A 17 -12.49 -7.00 -4.33
C GLU A 17 -11.63 -5.76 -4.56
N PHE A 18 -10.45 -5.98 -5.12
CA PHE A 18 -9.63 -4.93 -5.69
C PHE A 18 -10.33 -4.40 -6.97
N ASN A 19 -11.59 -3.97 -6.86
CA ASN A 19 -12.34 -3.28 -7.90
C ASN A 19 -11.86 -1.83 -7.99
N CYS A 20 -10.55 -1.68 -8.12
CA CYS A 20 -9.92 -0.43 -8.49
C CYS A 20 -10.00 -0.29 -10.02
N SER A 21 -9.67 0.89 -10.56
CA SER A 21 -9.66 1.13 -12.02
C SER A 21 -8.93 0.02 -12.80
N ASP A 22 -9.41 -0.36 -13.97
CA ASP A 22 -8.78 -1.40 -14.82
C ASP A 22 -7.40 -0.99 -15.37
N THR A 23 -6.99 0.26 -15.17
CA THR A 23 -5.74 0.81 -15.70
C THR A 23 -4.49 0.18 -15.08
N LEU A 24 -4.54 -0.26 -13.82
CA LEU A 24 -3.41 -0.86 -13.12
C LEU A 24 -3.65 -2.38 -12.95
N PRO A 25 -2.77 -3.27 -13.42
CA PRO A 25 -2.96 -4.70 -13.23
C PRO A 25 -2.86 -5.11 -11.74
N MET A 26 -3.64 -6.11 -11.33
CA MET A 26 -3.58 -6.70 -9.99
C MET A 26 -2.15 -7.11 -9.59
N SER A 27 -1.40 -7.71 -10.51
CA SER A 27 -0.01 -8.14 -10.27
C SER A 27 0.90 -6.98 -9.86
N ILE A 28 0.71 -5.80 -10.45
CA ILE A 28 1.48 -4.61 -10.09
C ILE A 28 1.08 -4.09 -8.71
N ARG A 29 -0.22 -4.09 -8.38
CA ARG A 29 -0.70 -3.75 -7.03
C ARG A 29 -0.06 -4.64 -5.96
N MET A 30 -0.05 -5.95 -6.23
CA MET A 30 0.56 -6.93 -5.33
C MET A 30 2.07 -6.70 -5.18
N GLN A 31 2.79 -6.48 -6.28
CA GLN A 31 4.23 -6.18 -6.23
C GLN A 31 4.53 -4.93 -5.41
N ILE A 32 3.74 -3.86 -5.56
CA ILE A 32 3.94 -2.62 -4.78
C ILE A 32 3.74 -2.88 -3.29
N VAL A 33 2.64 -3.55 -2.90
CA VAL A 33 2.35 -3.86 -1.49
C VAL A 33 3.42 -4.78 -0.89
N GLN A 34 3.82 -5.81 -1.64
CA GLN A 34 4.84 -6.75 -1.22
C GLN A 34 6.16 -6.03 -0.97
N TYR A 35 6.63 -5.23 -1.93
CA TYR A 35 7.87 -4.47 -1.81
C TYR A 35 7.88 -3.58 -0.56
N HIS A 36 6.79 -2.84 -0.30
CA HIS A 36 6.71 -1.98 0.88
C HIS A 36 6.71 -2.79 2.18
N ASN A 37 5.99 -3.91 2.21
CA ASN A 37 5.93 -4.76 3.41
C ASN A 37 7.26 -5.46 3.70
N GLU A 38 8.00 -5.88 2.68
CA GLU A 38 9.37 -6.42 2.85
C GLU A 38 10.30 -5.39 3.50
N ARG A 39 10.29 -4.13 3.01
CA ARG A 39 11.09 -3.05 3.61
C ARG A 39 10.65 -2.70 5.04
N ARG A 40 9.34 -2.72 5.30
CA ARG A 40 8.79 -2.52 6.65
C ARG A 40 9.21 -3.63 7.61
N ASP A 41 9.27 -4.87 7.15
CA ASP A 41 9.73 -6.01 7.94
C ASP A 41 11.24 -5.95 8.22
N GLU A 42 12.05 -5.49 7.25
CA GLU A 42 13.48 -5.19 7.46
C GLU A 42 13.66 -4.11 8.54
N LEU A 43 12.86 -3.03 8.48
CA LEU A 43 12.93 -1.94 9.46
C LEU A 43 12.45 -2.39 10.84
N LEU A 44 11.39 -3.19 10.92
CA LEU A 44 10.92 -3.78 12.17
C LEU A 44 12.04 -4.56 12.89
N LYS A 45 12.90 -5.24 12.12
CA LYS A 45 14.05 -6.00 12.63
C LYS A 45 15.32 -5.17 12.85
N GLY A 46 15.30 -3.87 12.54
CA GLY A 46 16.50 -3.01 12.60
C GLY A 46 17.57 -3.34 11.55
N GLN A 47 17.16 -3.90 10.41
CA GLN A 47 18.08 -4.36 9.37
C GLN A 47 18.37 -3.29 8.30
N VAL A 48 17.63 -2.19 8.30
CA VAL A 48 17.77 -1.10 7.31
C VAL A 48 18.96 -0.22 7.63
N ASN A 49 19.79 0.08 6.63
CA ASN A 49 20.86 1.07 6.75
C ASN A 49 20.29 2.49 6.63
N GLY A 50 20.68 3.37 7.53
CA GLY A 50 20.52 4.83 7.45
C GLY A 50 21.86 5.53 7.25
N ALA A 51 21.86 6.86 7.31
CA ALA A 51 23.06 7.67 7.12
C ALA A 51 24.16 7.37 8.17
N ASP A 52 23.77 7.19 9.44
CA ASP A 52 24.70 6.99 10.56
C ASP A 52 24.64 5.57 11.14
N GLY A 53 24.53 4.56 10.28
CA GLY A 53 24.44 3.15 10.66
C GLY A 53 23.02 2.58 10.57
N LYS A 54 22.70 1.54 11.33
CA LYS A 54 21.38 0.89 11.23
C LYS A 54 20.27 1.78 11.81
N LEU A 55 19.13 1.84 11.11
CA LEU A 55 17.92 2.45 11.64
C LEU A 55 17.43 1.65 12.87
N LYS A 56 16.88 2.35 13.85
CA LYS A 56 16.35 1.71 15.06
C LYS A 56 15.18 0.77 14.71
N PRO A 57 15.13 -0.45 15.29
CA PRO A 57 13.99 -1.33 15.13
C PRO A 57 12.67 -0.64 15.51
N ALA A 58 11.62 -0.90 14.75
CA ALA A 58 10.28 -0.41 15.08
C ALA A 58 9.55 -1.40 16.01
N LYS A 59 8.70 -0.87 16.92
CA LYS A 59 7.95 -1.71 17.88
C LYS A 59 6.59 -2.20 17.33
N TYR A 60 5.98 -1.43 16.42
CA TYR A 60 4.63 -1.69 15.89
C TYR A 60 4.51 -1.32 14.41
N MET A 61 5.17 -2.10 13.54
CA MET A 61 5.13 -1.87 12.10
C MET A 61 4.09 -2.76 11.42
N ASN A 62 2.85 -2.26 11.28
CA ASN A 62 1.76 -3.03 10.66
C ASN A 62 1.99 -3.25 9.15
N LYS A 63 1.52 -4.38 8.62
CA LYS A 63 1.53 -4.62 7.17
C LYS A 63 0.52 -3.71 6.47
N LEU A 64 0.92 -3.18 5.33
CA LEU A 64 0.07 -2.41 4.44
C LEU A 64 -0.80 -3.34 3.61
N THR A 65 -2.01 -2.87 3.32
CA THR A 65 -2.91 -3.43 2.33
C THR A 65 -3.12 -2.42 1.22
N TRP A 66 -3.53 -2.88 0.03
CA TRP A 66 -3.88 -1.97 -1.05
C TRP A 66 -5.16 -1.19 -0.74
N SER A 67 -5.27 0.02 -1.29
CA SER A 67 -6.47 0.85 -1.19
C SER A 67 -6.76 1.49 -2.54
N CYS A 68 -7.90 1.14 -3.15
CA CYS A 68 -8.33 1.73 -4.42
C CYS A 68 -8.51 3.25 -4.33
N LYS A 69 -8.87 3.78 -3.15
CA LYS A 69 -9.01 5.23 -2.93
C LYS A 69 -7.65 5.93 -3.05
N LEU A 70 -6.59 5.35 -2.46
CA LEU A 70 -5.24 5.89 -2.56
C LEU A 70 -4.66 5.70 -3.97
N GLU A 71 -4.97 4.59 -4.64
CA GLU A 71 -4.64 4.39 -6.05
C GLU A 71 -5.24 5.49 -6.93
N ALA A 72 -6.54 5.79 -6.77
CA ALA A 72 -7.21 6.83 -7.55
C ALA A 72 -6.56 8.21 -7.36
N VAL A 73 -6.17 8.54 -6.12
CA VAL A 73 -5.42 9.78 -5.83
C VAL A 73 -4.06 9.77 -6.53
N ALA A 74 -3.31 8.66 -6.47
CA ALA A 74 -2.02 8.54 -7.15
C ALA A 74 -2.16 8.69 -8.67
N VAL A 75 -3.12 7.99 -9.29
CA VAL A 75 -3.41 8.11 -10.73
C VAL A 75 -3.81 9.54 -11.09
N SER A 76 -4.62 10.22 -10.29
CA SER A 76 -5.03 11.60 -10.57
C SER A 76 -3.85 12.60 -10.63
N ARG A 77 -2.73 12.26 -9.97
CA ARG A 77 -1.50 13.06 -9.94
C ARG A 77 -0.51 12.69 -11.03
N CYS A 78 -0.63 11.48 -11.59
CA CYS A 78 0.15 11.02 -12.72
C CYS A 78 -0.60 11.36 -14.01
N LYS A 79 -0.32 12.50 -14.62
CA LYS A 79 -0.95 12.94 -15.88
C LYS A 79 0.11 13.32 -16.90
N ASN A 80 -0.07 12.83 -18.13
CA ASN A 80 0.81 13.15 -19.28
C ASN A 80 2.31 12.89 -19.01
N GLY A 81 2.64 11.86 -18.24
CA GLY A 81 4.03 11.54 -17.87
C GLY A 81 4.63 12.43 -16.78
N PHE A 82 3.87 13.39 -16.23
CA PHE A 82 4.28 14.22 -15.11
C PHE A 82 3.57 13.81 -13.82
N ILE A 83 4.32 13.81 -12.72
CA ILE A 83 3.78 13.59 -11.38
C ILE A 83 3.63 14.96 -10.72
N ASN A 84 2.39 15.35 -10.39
CA ASN A 84 2.17 16.54 -9.57
C ASN A 84 2.54 16.24 -8.11
N THR A 85 3.63 16.84 -7.64
CA THR A 85 4.17 16.66 -6.29
C THR A 85 3.78 17.76 -5.31
N ASN A 86 2.94 18.73 -5.69
CA ASN A 86 2.55 19.88 -4.85
C ASN A 86 2.03 19.45 -3.47
N PHE A 87 1.23 18.38 -3.43
CA PHE A 87 0.74 17.80 -2.18
C PHE A 87 1.85 17.33 -1.22
N LEU A 88 2.98 16.85 -1.74
CA LEU A 88 4.08 16.40 -0.87
C LEU A 88 4.71 17.60 -0.15
N TYR A 89 4.74 18.77 -0.79
CA TYR A 89 5.19 20.02 -0.18
C TYR A 89 4.18 20.50 0.87
N GLU A 90 2.88 20.40 0.57
CA GLU A 90 1.80 20.80 1.49
C GLU A 90 1.68 19.90 2.73
N THR A 91 2.02 18.62 2.61
CA THR A 91 1.97 17.64 3.73
C THR A 91 3.28 17.55 4.51
N GLY A 92 4.29 18.36 4.18
CA GLY A 92 5.59 18.37 4.86
C GLY A 92 6.44 17.11 4.64
N ALA A 93 6.02 16.20 3.76
CA ALA A 93 6.74 14.97 3.43
C ALA A 93 7.83 15.19 2.35
N ALA A 94 7.80 16.32 1.62
CA ALA A 94 8.59 16.50 0.41
C ALA A 94 10.05 16.95 0.58
N SER A 95 10.44 17.62 1.66
CA SER A 95 11.72 18.35 1.64
C SER A 95 12.96 17.44 1.51
N GLY A 96 12.82 16.13 1.77
CA GLY A 96 13.90 15.14 1.56
C GLY A 96 13.58 13.99 0.59
N ILE A 97 12.37 13.90 0.02
CA ILE A 97 11.96 12.78 -0.86
C ILE A 97 12.10 13.13 -2.35
N VAL A 98 12.02 14.43 -2.68
CA VAL A 98 12.27 14.92 -4.04
C VAL A 98 13.73 15.36 -4.12
N GLN A 99 14.64 14.41 -4.35
CA GLN A 99 15.95 14.75 -4.91
C GLN A 99 15.77 14.91 -6.42
N GLY A 100 15.82 16.16 -6.88
CA GLY A 100 16.11 16.47 -8.27
C GLY A 100 17.58 16.24 -8.59
#